data_AF-A0A9P6L4X5-F1
#
_entry.id   AF-A0A9P6L4X5-F1
#
_cell.length_a   1.000
_cell.length_b   1.000
_cell.length_c   1.000
_cell.angle_alpha   90.00
_cell.angle_beta   90.00
_cell.angle_gamma   90.00
#
_symmetry.space_group_name_H-M   'P 1'
#
loop_
_entity.id
_entity.type
_entity.pdbx_description
1 polymer ?
#
loop_
_entity_poly.entity_id
_entity_poly.type
_entity_poly.pdbx_seq_one_letter_code
_entity_poly.pdbx_strand_id
1 'polypeptide(L)'
;MSISKRVSIAWDGFTPYEDTDTLVLTGRTYFVDVRVKKGSNPTALDWAIAGTRSSTPGARPGESLCKWRRLIDSRTSDGGVDEGVVFPDPSDPTKTMETGSMYNPITDRVEPYEEVWLDTVPSPGTQVAFLEKEDGAGFIAIVGELRLGVGSRYAWRTEGGNVVYEVGLTEGMQIDLGEEVEEGSKVGSWIVREFWKT
;
A
#
# COMPACT_ATOMS: atom_id res chain seq x y z
N MET A 1 -1.64 10.66 -5.69
CA MET A 1 -2.11 9.26 -5.75
C MET A 1 -1.17 8.50 -6.64
N SER A 2 -0.89 7.25 -6.30
CA SER A 2 -0.03 6.36 -7.08
C SER A 2 -0.52 4.91 -6.96
N ILE A 3 -0.26 4.14 -8.02
CA ILE A 3 -0.20 2.68 -7.97
C ILE A 3 1.28 2.33 -8.02
N SER A 4 1.83 1.85 -6.90
CA SER A 4 3.27 1.66 -6.72
C SER A 4 3.58 0.18 -6.55
N LYS A 5 4.36 -0.38 -7.46
CA LYS A 5 4.86 -1.76 -7.36
C LYS A 5 6.32 -1.74 -6.93
N ARG A 6 6.68 -2.50 -5.89
CA ARG A 6 8.08 -2.57 -5.48
C ARG A 6 8.88 -3.41 -6.49
N VAL A 7 9.96 -2.83 -6.97
CA VAL A 7 10.92 -3.43 -7.90
C VAL A 7 12.00 -4.18 -7.12
N SER A 8 12.51 -3.56 -6.05
CA SER A 8 13.50 -4.16 -5.17
C SER A 8 13.54 -3.48 -3.81
N ILE A 9 14.06 -4.21 -2.83
CA ILE A 9 14.56 -3.70 -1.55
C ILE A 9 16.02 -4.13 -1.38
N ALA A 10 16.83 -3.27 -0.77
CA ALA A 10 18.19 -3.56 -0.34
C ALA A 10 18.39 -3.06 1.09
N TRP A 11 19.10 -3.84 1.89
CA TRP A 11 19.69 -3.39 3.15
C TRP A 11 21.10 -2.88 2.89
N ASP A 12 21.64 -2.03 3.77
CA ASP A 12 23.00 -1.49 3.62
C ASP A 12 24.05 -2.60 3.38
N GLY A 13 24.76 -2.52 2.25
CA GLY A 13 25.75 -3.52 1.83
C GLY A 13 25.21 -4.83 1.23
N PHE A 14 23.89 -5.01 1.13
CA PHE A 14 23.28 -6.18 0.51
C PHE A 14 22.90 -5.93 -0.96
N THR A 15 22.87 -6.99 -1.76
CA THR A 15 22.37 -6.93 -3.14
C THR A 15 20.87 -6.69 -3.15
N PRO A 16 20.33 -5.77 -3.98
CA PRO A 16 18.90 -5.58 -4.11
C PRO A 16 18.17 -6.86 -4.53
N TYR A 17 17.01 -7.12 -3.92
CA TYR A 17 16.18 -8.29 -4.20
C TYR A 17 14.69 -7.95 -4.12
N GLU A 18 13.82 -8.82 -4.64
CA GLU A 18 12.36 -8.70 -4.49
C GLU A 18 11.70 -10.07 -4.42
N ASP A 19 11.56 -10.58 -3.20
CA ASP A 19 10.96 -11.87 -2.88
C ASP A 19 9.44 -11.78 -2.65
N THR A 20 8.85 -10.60 -2.79
CA THR A 20 7.41 -10.39 -2.66
C THR A 20 6.75 -9.84 -3.92
N ASP A 21 5.45 -10.10 -4.09
CA ASP A 21 4.58 -9.28 -4.94
C ASP A 21 4.01 -8.17 -4.05
N THR A 22 4.75 -7.06 -3.97
CA THR A 22 4.38 -5.87 -3.19
C THR A 22 3.67 -4.86 -4.08
N LEU A 23 2.47 -4.45 -3.64
CA LEU A 23 1.68 -3.41 -4.29
C LEU A 23 1.15 -2.44 -3.24
N VAL A 24 1.31 -1.15 -3.52
CA VAL A 24 0.79 -0.06 -2.69
C VAL A 24 -0.15 0.80 -3.52
N LEU A 25 -1.36 1.01 -2.99
CA LEU A 25 -2.32 1.99 -3.51
C LEU A 25 -2.34 3.18 -2.58
N THR A 26 -1.99 4.35 -3.10
CA THR A 26 -1.89 5.58 -2.32
C THR A 26 -2.89 6.62 -2.78
N GLY A 27 -3.78 7.04 -1.89
CA GLY A 27 -4.77 8.09 -2.11
C GLY A 27 -4.26 9.49 -1.79
N ARG A 28 -5.16 10.40 -1.41
CA ARG A 28 -4.80 11.76 -0.97
C ARG A 28 -4.19 11.72 0.43
N THR A 29 -4.85 11.01 1.33
CA THR A 29 -4.56 10.85 2.75
C THR A 29 -4.40 9.38 3.10
N TYR A 30 -5.13 8.45 2.48
CA TYR A 30 -5.04 7.02 2.84
C TYR A 30 -4.08 6.23 1.95
N PHE A 31 -3.63 5.09 2.45
CA PHE A 31 -2.86 4.10 1.68
C PHE A 31 -3.21 2.67 2.10
N VAL A 32 -2.99 1.72 1.19
CA VAL A 32 -3.05 0.28 1.44
C VAL A 32 -1.82 -0.36 0.77
N ASP A 33 -0.98 -1.04 1.55
CA ASP A 33 0.22 -1.76 1.12
C ASP A 33 0.05 -3.25 1.46
N VAL A 34 0.18 -4.10 0.44
CA VAL A 34 0.13 -5.55 0.61
C VAL A 34 1.34 -6.20 -0.03
N ARG A 35 1.97 -7.09 0.73
CA ARG A 35 3.15 -7.85 0.36
C ARG A 35 2.87 -9.33 0.55
N VAL A 36 2.86 -10.11 -0.54
CA VAL A 36 2.75 -11.57 -0.49
C VAL A 36 4.02 -12.23 -1.01
N LYS A 37 4.43 -13.36 -0.44
CA LYS A 37 5.67 -14.04 -0.84
C LYS A 37 5.54 -14.68 -2.22
N LYS A 38 6.46 -14.37 -3.13
CA LYS A 38 6.52 -15.00 -4.46
C LYS A 38 6.82 -16.50 -4.33
N GLY A 39 6.19 -17.30 -5.19
CA GLY A 39 6.42 -18.75 -5.26
C GLY A 39 5.91 -19.54 -4.05
N SER A 40 5.17 -18.91 -3.13
CA SER A 40 4.52 -19.62 -2.03
C SER A 40 3.23 -20.31 -2.49
N ASN A 41 3.00 -21.55 -1.99
CA ASN A 41 1.75 -22.28 -2.20
C ASN A 41 1.39 -23.06 -0.91
N PRO A 42 0.32 -22.68 -0.18
CA PRO A 42 -0.59 -21.57 -0.46
C PRO A 42 0.12 -20.20 -0.38
N THR A 43 -0.49 -19.17 -0.98
CA THR A 43 0.01 -17.80 -0.89
C THR A 43 0.23 -17.41 0.56
N ALA A 44 1.45 -16.98 0.89
CA ALA A 44 1.82 -16.54 2.22
C ALA A 44 1.86 -15.01 2.28
N LEU A 45 1.12 -14.43 3.23
CA LEU A 45 1.19 -13.01 3.56
C LEU A 45 2.55 -12.72 4.22
N ASP A 46 3.28 -11.75 3.68
CA ASP A 46 4.50 -11.24 4.30
C ASP A 46 4.18 -10.05 5.22
N TRP A 47 3.43 -9.08 4.69
CA TRP A 47 2.96 -7.92 5.43
C TRP A 47 1.74 -7.29 4.74
N ALA A 48 0.75 -6.87 5.52
CA ALA A 48 -0.30 -5.97 5.07
C ALA A 48 -0.45 -4.82 6.05
N ILE A 49 -0.45 -3.60 5.51
CA ILE A 49 -0.61 -2.36 6.28
C ILE A 49 -1.55 -1.42 5.55
N ALA A 50 -2.31 -0.66 6.33
CA ALA A 50 -3.13 0.44 5.81
C ALA A 50 -3.26 1.54 6.85
N GLY A 51 -3.54 2.75 6.39
CA GLY A 51 -3.76 3.87 7.28
C GLY A 51 -3.63 5.19 6.56
N THR A 52 -3.04 6.17 7.23
CA THR A 52 -2.90 7.53 6.70
C THR A 52 -1.46 7.88 6.38
N ARG A 53 -1.27 8.69 5.35
CA ARG A 53 0.02 9.22 4.95
C ARG A 53 0.06 10.74 5.04
N SER A 54 1.27 11.25 5.18
CA SER A 54 1.58 12.68 5.05
C SER A 54 2.96 12.84 4.43
N SER A 55 3.20 13.97 3.77
CA SER A 55 4.49 14.27 3.16
C SER A 55 4.83 15.74 3.33
N THR A 56 6.08 16.03 3.64
CA THR A 56 6.66 17.39 3.62
C THR A 56 7.86 17.42 2.68
N PRO A 57 8.28 18.60 2.18
CA PRO A 57 9.54 18.71 1.45
C PRO A 57 10.70 18.09 2.25
N GLY A 58 11.55 17.32 1.57
CA GLY A 58 12.74 16.70 2.15
C GLY A 58 13.92 17.67 2.29
N ALA A 59 15.09 17.14 2.63
CA ALA A 59 16.29 17.94 2.86
C ALA A 59 16.87 18.49 1.56
N ARG A 60 16.73 17.76 0.44
CA ARG A 60 17.21 18.17 -0.88
C ARG A 60 16.04 18.48 -1.84
N PRO A 61 16.26 19.31 -2.87
CA PRO A 61 15.25 19.56 -3.91
C PRO A 61 14.81 18.26 -4.58
N GLY A 62 13.49 18.08 -4.73
CA GLY A 62 12.90 16.87 -5.31
C GLY A 62 12.63 15.75 -4.31
N GLU A 63 13.08 15.89 -3.06
CA GLU A 63 12.78 14.91 -2.01
C GLU A 63 11.48 15.23 -1.29
N SER A 64 10.81 14.18 -0.84
CA SER A 64 9.70 14.24 0.10
C SER A 64 10.03 13.39 1.33
N LEU A 65 9.96 13.99 2.51
CA LEU A 65 9.90 13.22 3.75
C LEU A 65 8.46 12.74 3.94
N CYS A 66 8.26 11.43 3.86
CA CYS A 66 6.97 10.78 3.95
C CYS A 66 6.81 10.06 5.29
N LYS A 67 5.60 10.11 5.83
CA LYS A 67 5.21 9.39 7.04
C LYS A 67 3.94 8.61 6.79
N TRP A 68 3.94 7.34 7.20
CA TRP A 68 2.81 6.42 7.07
C TRP A 68 2.39 5.96 8.46
N ARG A 69 1.27 6.50 8.95
CA ARG A 69 0.66 6.07 10.20
C ARG A 69 -0.16 4.80 9.92
N ARG A 70 0.28 3.69 10.50
CA ARG A 70 -0.40 2.39 10.42
C ARG A 70 -1.62 2.37 11.34
N LEU A 71 -2.79 2.16 10.74
CA LEU A 71 -4.05 1.88 11.43
C LEU A 71 -4.34 0.37 11.40
N ILE A 72 -3.95 -0.30 10.32
CA ILE A 72 -3.87 -1.75 10.20
C ILE A 72 -2.42 -2.15 10.06
N ASP A 73 -2.04 -3.22 10.77
CA ASP A 73 -0.77 -3.91 10.61
C ASP A 73 -0.96 -5.41 10.88
N SER A 74 -0.53 -6.25 9.95
CA SER A 74 -0.66 -7.72 10.08
C SER A 74 0.44 -8.38 10.92
N ARG A 75 1.50 -7.64 11.28
CA ARG A 75 2.63 -8.13 12.09
C ARG A 75 2.53 -7.72 13.55
N THR A 76 1.83 -6.63 13.86
CA THR A 76 1.69 -6.12 15.23
C THR A 76 0.37 -5.40 15.46
N SER A 77 -0.11 -5.38 16.71
CA SER A 77 -1.28 -4.60 17.13
C SER A 77 -0.97 -3.16 17.50
N ASP A 78 0.31 -2.82 17.69
CA ASP A 78 0.69 -1.60 18.42
C ASP A 78 0.64 -0.32 17.57
N GLY A 79 0.14 -0.44 16.33
CA GLY A 79 0.21 0.61 15.34
C GLY A 79 1.65 1.07 15.12
N GLY A 80 1.81 2.27 14.55
CA GLY A 80 3.11 2.90 14.42
C GLY A 80 3.13 3.93 13.31
N VAL A 81 4.28 4.58 13.16
CA VAL A 81 4.54 5.50 12.06
C VAL A 81 5.84 5.07 11.41
N ASP A 82 5.75 4.70 10.14
CA ASP A 82 6.92 4.43 9.31
C ASP A 82 7.31 5.75 8.63
N GLU A 83 8.61 5.97 8.46
CA GLU A 83 9.16 7.20 7.89
C GLU A 83 10.22 6.87 6.84
N GLY A 84 10.18 7.61 5.72
CA GLY A 84 11.09 7.41 4.60
C GLY A 84 11.24 8.68 3.77
N VAL A 85 12.38 8.83 3.11
CA VAL A 85 12.66 9.89 2.14
C VAL A 85 12.46 9.33 0.74
N VAL A 86 11.51 9.91 0.02
CA VAL A 86 11.09 9.51 -1.32
C VAL A 86 11.58 10.52 -2.34
N PHE A 87 12.19 10.06 -3.43
CA PHE A 87 12.71 10.92 -4.51
C PHE A 87 12.74 10.18 -5.85
N PRO A 88 12.69 10.88 -7.00
CA PRO A 88 12.78 10.25 -8.31
C PRO A 88 14.11 9.52 -8.51
N ASP A 89 14.08 8.36 -9.14
CA ASP A 89 15.31 7.66 -9.55
C ASP A 89 16.04 8.50 -10.62
N PRO A 90 17.32 8.84 -10.43
CA PRO A 90 18.07 9.68 -11.36
C PRO A 90 18.39 9.00 -12.69
N SER A 91 18.32 7.67 -12.74
CA SER A 91 18.61 6.84 -13.91
C SER A 91 17.37 6.43 -14.70
N ASP A 92 16.20 6.40 -14.06
CA ASP A 92 14.94 6.02 -14.68
C ASP A 92 13.76 6.85 -14.14
N PRO A 93 13.21 7.81 -14.92
CA PRO A 93 12.15 8.69 -14.45
C PRO A 93 10.80 7.97 -14.21
N THR A 94 10.68 6.69 -14.58
CA THR A 94 9.51 5.86 -14.26
C THR A 94 9.60 5.24 -12.86
N LYS A 95 10.77 5.34 -12.23
CA LYS A 95 11.03 4.79 -10.90
C LYS A 95 11.18 5.88 -9.85
N THR A 96 10.81 5.49 -8.64
CA THR A 96 10.95 6.28 -7.42
C THR A 96 11.81 5.50 -6.45
N MET A 97 12.75 6.18 -5.81
CA MET A 97 13.54 5.62 -4.73
C MET A 97 12.95 6.05 -3.40
N GLU A 98 12.94 5.13 -2.44
CA GLU A 98 12.64 5.37 -1.05
C GLU A 98 13.82 4.92 -0.20
N THR A 99 14.24 5.75 0.74
CA THR A 99 15.29 5.41 1.70
C THR A 99 14.82 5.70 3.12
N GLY A 100 15.23 4.88 4.06
CA GLY A 100 14.83 5.05 5.45
C GLY A 100 15.65 4.18 6.38
N SER A 101 15.12 3.94 7.57
CA SER A 101 15.68 2.97 8.50
C SER A 101 14.55 2.23 9.18
N MET A 102 14.60 0.90 9.12
CA MET A 102 13.59 0.04 9.73
C MET A 102 14.24 -1.23 10.27
N TYR A 103 13.46 -2.01 11.02
CA TYR A 103 13.93 -3.29 11.56
C TYR A 103 14.17 -4.30 10.43
N ASN A 104 15.41 -4.79 10.33
CA ASN A 104 15.82 -5.87 9.42
C ASN A 104 15.67 -7.22 10.14
N PRO A 105 14.77 -8.11 9.69
CA PRO A 105 14.58 -9.42 10.31
C PRO A 105 15.75 -10.40 10.09
N ILE A 106 16.66 -10.12 9.14
CA ILE A 106 17.82 -10.97 8.86
C ILE A 106 18.91 -10.76 9.93
N THR A 107 19.10 -9.51 10.35
CA THR A 107 20.17 -9.11 11.28
C THR A 107 19.67 -8.81 12.69
N ASP A 108 18.34 -8.77 12.90
CA ASP A 108 17.68 -8.43 14.17
C ASP A 108 18.06 -7.02 14.67
N ARG A 109 18.17 -6.06 13.75
CA ARG A 109 18.63 -4.68 14.01
C ARG A 109 17.86 -3.67 13.18
N VAL A 110 17.81 -2.42 13.66
CA VAL A 110 17.38 -1.29 12.82
C VAL A 110 18.54 -0.93 11.89
N GLU A 111 18.29 -1.01 10.59
CA GLU A 111 19.29 -0.77 9.54
C GLU A 111 18.74 0.14 8.45
N PRO A 112 19.62 0.87 7.73
CA PRO A 112 19.22 1.58 6.54
C PRO A 112 18.69 0.63 5.47
N TYR A 113 17.65 1.08 4.76
CA TYR A 113 17.12 0.38 3.60
C TYR A 113 16.99 1.33 2.42
N GLU A 114 16.97 0.74 1.24
CA GLU A 114 16.60 1.37 -0.02
C GLU A 114 15.54 0.51 -0.70
N GLU A 115 14.41 1.11 -1.07
CA GLU A 115 13.37 0.51 -1.90
C GLU A 115 13.30 1.25 -3.23
N VAL A 116 13.09 0.49 -4.30
CA VAL A 116 12.87 1.02 -5.65
C VAL A 116 11.44 0.68 -6.05
N TRP A 117 10.69 1.68 -6.47
CA TRP A 117 9.28 1.60 -6.79
C TRP A 117 9.05 1.94 -8.26
N LEU A 118 8.22 1.16 -8.93
CA LEU A 118 7.68 1.49 -10.24
C LEU A 118 6.31 2.13 -10.03
N ASP A 119 6.21 3.43 -10.31
CA ASP A 119 4.98 4.19 -10.13
C ASP A 119 4.19 4.27 -11.42
N THR A 120 2.88 4.05 -11.31
CA THR A 120 1.95 4.23 -12.41
C THR A 120 0.81 5.14 -11.99
N VAL A 121 0.35 5.95 -12.94
CA VAL A 121 -0.79 6.84 -12.79
C VAL A 121 -1.95 6.23 -13.57
N PRO A 122 -3.14 6.05 -12.95
CA PRO A 122 -4.29 5.53 -13.67
C PRO A 122 -4.78 6.51 -14.75
N SER A 123 -5.45 5.99 -15.77
CA SER A 123 -6.01 6.81 -16.86
C SER A 123 -7.00 7.87 -16.34
N PRO A 124 -7.16 9.03 -16.99
CA PRO A 124 -8.16 10.02 -16.60
C PRO A 124 -9.57 9.42 -16.53
N GLY A 125 -10.38 9.87 -15.57
CA GLY A 125 -11.73 9.36 -15.29
C GLY A 125 -11.77 8.08 -14.46
N THR A 126 -10.62 7.51 -14.07
CA THR A 126 -10.56 6.31 -13.23
C THR A 126 -11.11 6.61 -11.85
N GLN A 127 -12.11 5.85 -11.42
CA GLN A 127 -12.67 5.92 -10.09
C GLN A 127 -11.64 5.49 -9.05
N VAL A 128 -11.46 6.29 -8.01
CA VAL A 128 -10.60 5.98 -6.88
C VAL A 128 -11.36 6.13 -5.58
N ALA A 129 -11.23 5.13 -4.72
CA ALA A 129 -11.85 5.14 -3.41
C ALA A 129 -11.00 4.42 -2.37
N PHE A 130 -11.05 4.93 -1.14
CA PHE A 130 -10.53 4.27 0.04
C PHE A 130 -11.67 4.10 1.03
N LEU A 131 -11.86 2.89 1.53
CA LEU A 131 -12.89 2.57 2.50
C LEU A 131 -12.24 2.03 3.77
N GLU A 132 -12.81 2.41 4.90
CA GLU A 132 -12.47 1.89 6.22
C GLU A 132 -13.69 1.16 6.78
N LYS A 133 -13.47 -0.01 7.36
CA LYS A 133 -14.53 -0.75 8.04
C LYS A 133 -14.96 0.00 9.31
N GLU A 134 -16.26 -0.02 9.64
CA GLU A 134 -16.80 0.75 10.77
C GLU A 134 -16.14 0.42 12.13
N ASP A 135 -15.69 -0.82 12.31
CA ASP A 135 -15.00 -1.30 13.50
C ASP A 135 -13.48 -1.01 13.48
N GLY A 136 -12.98 -0.38 12.41
CA GLY A 136 -11.56 -0.09 12.19
C GLY A 136 -10.71 -1.33 11.86
N ALA A 137 -11.32 -2.50 11.66
CA ALA A 137 -10.60 -3.76 11.50
C ALA A 137 -10.09 -4.04 10.08
N GLY A 138 -10.41 -3.18 9.11
CA GLY A 138 -9.97 -3.36 7.74
C GLY A 138 -10.06 -2.12 6.86
N PHE A 139 -9.32 -2.16 5.76
CA PHE A 139 -9.29 -1.13 4.72
C PHE A 139 -9.45 -1.76 3.34
N ILE A 140 -10.04 -0.99 2.43
CA ILE A 140 -10.12 -1.32 1.00
C ILE A 140 -9.64 -0.13 0.20
N ALA A 141 -8.81 -0.37 -0.80
CA ALA A 141 -8.44 0.60 -1.82
C ALA A 141 -8.93 0.12 -3.18
N ILE A 142 -9.58 1.01 -3.92
CA ILE A 142 -10.10 0.78 -5.27
C ILE A 142 -9.48 1.84 -6.18
N VAL A 143 -8.82 1.41 -7.25
CA VAL A 143 -8.32 2.26 -8.32
C VAL A 143 -8.74 1.62 -9.65
N GLY A 144 -9.90 2.01 -10.16
CA GLY A 144 -10.55 1.38 -11.30
C GLY A 144 -10.80 -0.11 -11.05
N GLU A 145 -10.20 -0.95 -11.89
CA GLU A 145 -10.33 -2.41 -11.81
C GLU A 145 -9.41 -3.06 -10.77
N LEU A 146 -8.42 -2.32 -10.27
CA LEU A 146 -7.45 -2.79 -9.28
C LEU A 146 -7.99 -2.54 -7.87
N ARG A 147 -8.05 -3.59 -7.06
CA ARG A 147 -8.55 -3.50 -5.69
C ARG A 147 -7.66 -4.26 -4.72
N LEU A 148 -7.41 -3.66 -3.57
CA LEU A 148 -6.76 -4.27 -2.42
C LEU A 148 -7.68 -4.20 -1.22
N GLY A 149 -7.72 -5.27 -0.43
CA GLY A 149 -8.34 -5.23 0.89
C GLY A 149 -7.44 -5.88 1.93
N VAL A 150 -7.42 -5.29 3.12
CA VAL A 150 -6.54 -5.71 4.22
C VAL A 150 -7.24 -5.66 5.56
N GLY A 151 -6.79 -6.53 6.46
CA GLY A 151 -7.00 -6.45 7.90
C GLY A 151 -5.82 -7.08 8.62
N SER A 152 -5.86 -7.15 9.95
CA SER A 152 -4.74 -7.67 10.75
C SER A 152 -4.38 -9.14 10.48
N ARG A 153 -5.27 -9.91 9.85
CA ARG A 153 -5.09 -11.35 9.56
C ARG A 153 -5.46 -11.75 8.15
N TYR A 154 -5.70 -10.78 7.26
CA TYR A 154 -6.08 -11.09 5.90
C TYR A 154 -5.60 -10.02 4.92
N ALA A 155 -5.39 -10.45 3.69
CA ALA A 155 -5.23 -9.55 2.56
C ALA A 155 -5.72 -10.23 1.28
N TRP A 156 -6.22 -9.43 0.35
CA TRP A 156 -6.63 -9.90 -0.95
C TRP A 156 -6.40 -8.84 -2.03
N ARG A 157 -6.25 -9.30 -3.27
CA ARG A 157 -6.12 -8.46 -4.46
C ARG A 157 -7.02 -8.98 -5.56
N THR A 158 -7.73 -8.08 -6.22
CA THR A 158 -8.47 -8.39 -7.45
C THR A 158 -8.07 -7.45 -8.58
N GLU A 159 -8.10 -7.96 -9.81
CA GLU A 159 -7.84 -7.22 -11.04
C GLU A 159 -8.82 -7.62 -12.14
N GLY A 160 -9.55 -6.64 -12.69
CA GLY A 160 -10.55 -6.90 -13.72
C GLY A 160 -11.63 -7.90 -13.26
N GLY A 161 -11.93 -7.90 -11.96
CA GLY A 161 -12.85 -8.86 -11.32
C GLY A 161 -12.26 -10.23 -11.00
N ASN A 162 -11.02 -10.53 -11.41
CA ASN A 162 -10.36 -11.80 -11.10
C ASN A 162 -9.60 -11.70 -9.77
N VAL A 163 -9.68 -12.75 -8.95
CA VAL A 163 -8.87 -12.86 -7.73
C VAL A 163 -7.43 -13.18 -8.11
N VAL A 164 -6.51 -12.28 -7.77
CA VAL A 164 -5.06 -12.48 -7.95
C VAL A 164 -4.50 -13.31 -6.80
N TYR A 165 -4.89 -12.97 -5.57
CA TYR A 165 -4.64 -13.77 -4.38
C TYR A 165 -5.65 -13.45 -3.28
N GLU A 166 -5.80 -14.41 -2.37
CA GLU A 166 -6.50 -14.26 -1.10
C GLU A 166 -5.70 -14.95 0.00
N VAL A 167 -5.55 -14.29 1.15
CA VAL A 167 -4.99 -14.86 2.37
C VAL A 167 -5.95 -14.56 3.49
N GLY A 168 -6.51 -15.59 4.13
CA GLY A 168 -7.46 -15.43 5.22
C GLY A 168 -8.87 -15.05 4.74
N LEU A 169 -9.43 -13.98 5.28
CA LEU A 169 -10.78 -13.51 4.98
C LEU A 169 -10.83 -12.66 3.70
N THR A 170 -11.96 -12.67 3.00
CA THR A 170 -12.22 -11.88 1.78
C THR A 170 -13.17 -10.71 2.03
N GLU A 171 -13.17 -10.17 3.25
CA GLU A 171 -14.10 -9.13 3.64
C GLU A 171 -14.04 -7.91 2.71
N GLY A 172 -15.21 -7.53 2.19
CA GLY A 172 -15.37 -6.37 1.32
C GLY A 172 -14.93 -6.55 -0.13
N MET A 173 -14.44 -7.74 -0.52
CA MET A 173 -14.03 -8.04 -1.89
C MET A 173 -15.16 -7.82 -2.91
N GLN A 174 -16.40 -8.14 -2.51
CA GLN A 174 -17.60 -8.00 -3.33
C GLN A 174 -18.16 -6.57 -3.40
N ILE A 175 -17.55 -5.58 -2.73
CA ILE A 175 -18.06 -4.20 -2.73
C ILE A 175 -18.02 -3.67 -4.15
N ASP A 176 -19.17 -3.20 -4.63
CA ASP A 176 -19.27 -2.47 -5.87
C ASP A 176 -19.66 -1.03 -5.57
N LEU A 177 -18.83 -0.08 -6.02
CA LEU A 177 -19.08 1.34 -5.81
C LEU A 177 -19.90 1.85 -6.98
N GLY A 178 -21.22 1.96 -6.76
CA GLY A 178 -22.12 2.61 -7.71
C GLY A 178 -21.76 4.08 -7.97
N GLU A 179 -22.47 4.71 -8.91
CA GLU A 179 -22.17 6.09 -9.33
C GLU A 179 -22.56 7.17 -8.30
N GLU A 180 -23.47 6.86 -7.38
CA GLU A 180 -24.01 7.81 -6.38
C GLU A 180 -23.23 7.83 -5.06
N VAL A 181 -22.03 7.27 -5.02
CA VAL A 181 -21.20 7.22 -3.81
C VAL A 181 -20.39 8.51 -3.65
N GLU A 182 -20.32 9.01 -2.42
CA GLU A 182 -19.48 10.14 -2.02
C GLU A 182 -18.70 9.87 -0.72
N GLU A 183 -17.72 10.72 -0.40
CA GLU A 183 -17.00 10.66 0.87
C GLU A 183 -17.97 10.72 2.06
N GLY A 184 -17.84 9.80 3.01
CA GLY A 184 -18.76 9.61 4.15
C GLY A 184 -19.90 8.62 3.90
N SER A 185 -20.14 8.21 2.65
CA SER A 185 -21.15 7.20 2.33
C SER A 185 -20.86 5.86 3.01
N LYS A 186 -21.93 5.14 3.36
CA LYS A 186 -21.83 3.78 3.89
C LYS A 186 -22.20 2.74 2.83
N VAL A 187 -21.36 1.73 2.67
CA VAL A 187 -21.60 0.57 1.81
C VAL A 187 -21.51 -0.68 2.67
N GLY A 188 -22.65 -1.13 3.20
CA GLY A 188 -22.67 -2.13 4.26
C GLY A 188 -21.97 -1.62 5.53
N SER A 189 -21.00 -2.37 6.04
CA SER A 189 -20.18 -2.01 7.21
C SER A 189 -18.92 -1.22 6.87
N TRP A 190 -18.88 -0.56 5.70
CA TRP A 190 -17.72 0.18 5.20
C TRP A 190 -18.07 1.64 5.00
N ILE A 191 -17.19 2.51 5.46
CA ILE A 191 -17.31 3.97 5.30
C ILE A 191 -16.33 4.40 4.22
N VAL A 192 -16.84 5.10 3.20
CA VAL A 192 -16.02 5.69 2.15
C VAL A 192 -15.26 6.88 2.73
N ARG A 193 -13.94 6.78 2.81
CA ARG A 193 -13.05 7.80 3.38
C ARG A 193 -12.53 8.77 2.33
N GLU A 194 -12.32 8.30 1.12
CA GLU A 194 -12.00 9.13 -0.03
C GLU A 194 -12.75 8.62 -1.26
N PHE A 195 -13.15 9.54 -2.13
CA PHE A 195 -13.79 9.21 -3.41
C PHE A 195 -13.58 10.31 -4.45
N TRP A 196 -13.02 9.95 -5.61
CA TRP A 196 -12.91 10.86 -6.75
C TRP A 196 -12.71 10.10 -8.07
N LYS A 197 -12.70 10.83 -9.19
CA LYS A 197 -12.25 10.36 -10.50
C LYS A 197 -11.00 11.15 -10.92
N THR A 198 -10.01 10.49 -11.53
CA THR A 198 -8.77 11.13 -12.00
C THR A 198 -8.94 12.08 -13.16
#